data_AF-A0A1E5UQ39-F1
#
_entry.id   AF-A0A1E5UQ39-F1
#
_cell.length_a   1.000
_cell.length_b   1.000
_cell.length_c   1.000
_cell.angle_alpha   90.00
_cell.angle_beta   90.00
_cell.angle_gamma   90.00
#
_symmetry.space_group_name_H-M   'P 1'
#
loop_
_entity.id
_entity.type
_entity.pdbx_description
1 polymer ?
#
loop_
_entity_poly.entity_id
_entity_poly.type
_entity_poly.pdbx_seq_one_letter_code
_entity_poly.pdbx_strand_id
1 'polypeptide(L)'
;MARAVGRVPREGGRLSRDGPNGWPAVLLPNDAGARLVEGTVDAPLVRSMPFKPSLELLRLHPNIDGPVEELVQVQLTRFTCGSLVVGFTAHHHIADG
;
A
#
# COMPACT_ATOMS: atom_id res chain seq x y z
N MET A 1 4.64 4.76 10.61
CA MET A 1 5.05 4.20 9.31
C MET A 1 6.54 4.41 9.02
N ALA A 2 7.07 5.63 9.08
CA ALA A 2 8.49 5.92 8.79
C ALA A 2 9.51 5.00 9.50
N ARG A 3 9.34 4.74 10.81
CA ARG A 3 10.22 3.81 11.56
C ARG A 3 10.20 2.37 11.03
N ALA A 4 9.06 1.91 10.50
CA ALA A 4 8.95 0.58 9.92
C ALA A 4 9.66 0.51 8.57
N VAL A 5 9.41 1.49 7.69
CA VAL A 5 10.09 1.62 6.38
C VAL A 5 11.61 1.76 6.56
N GLY A 6 12.08 2.47 7.59
CA GLY A 6 13.51 2.59 7.89
C GLY A 6 14.18 1.26 8.28
N ARG A 7 13.42 0.24 8.70
CA ARG A 7 13.95 -1.12 8.93
C ARG A 7 13.98 -1.96 7.66
N VAL A 8 13.18 -1.62 6.66
CA VAL A 8 13.07 -2.33 5.38
C VAL A 8 13.19 -1.32 4.22
N PRO A 9 14.39 -0.76 3.98
CA PRO A 9 14.54 0.41 3.10
C PRO A 9 14.01 0.22 1.68
N ARG A 10 14.11 -1.00 1.15
CA ARG A 10 13.54 -1.43 -0.15
C ARG A 10 12.05 -1.11 -0.31
N GLU A 11 11.26 -1.13 0.76
CA GLU A 11 9.83 -0.81 0.72
C GLU A 11 9.56 0.68 0.54
N GLY A 12 10.53 1.54 0.89
CA GLY A 12 10.51 2.97 0.64
C GLY A 12 11.18 3.39 -0.68
N GLY A 13 11.70 2.42 -1.45
CA GLY A 13 12.40 2.68 -2.70
C GLY A 13 11.47 2.87 -3.90
N ARG A 14 12.06 2.83 -5.10
CA ARG A 14 11.36 2.83 -6.40
C ARG A 14 11.88 1.71 -7.30
N LEU A 15 11.02 1.14 -8.13
CA LEU A 15 11.47 0.18 -9.13
C LEU A 15 12.10 0.92 -10.31
N SER A 16 13.36 0.62 -10.59
CA SER A 16 14.05 1.02 -11.80
C SER A 16 14.11 -0.16 -12.77
N ARG A 17 13.96 0.12 -14.06
CA ARG A 17 14.20 -0.85 -15.15
C ARG A 17 15.66 -0.84 -15.61
N ASP A 18 16.44 0.15 -15.16
CA ASP A 18 17.83 0.38 -15.56
C ASP A 18 18.82 -0.17 -14.53
N GLY A 19 18.54 -1.36 -13.99
CA GLY A 19 19.47 -2.01 -13.07
C GLY A 19 20.67 -2.62 -13.80
N PRO A 20 21.62 -3.20 -13.04
CA PRO A 20 22.80 -3.84 -13.60
C PRO A 20 22.43 -4.86 -14.68
N ASN A 21 23.11 -4.78 -15.83
CA ASN A 21 22.87 -5.64 -17.00
C ASN A 21 21.42 -5.57 -17.55
N GLY A 22 20.70 -4.48 -17.30
CA GLY A 22 19.33 -4.26 -17.78
C GLY A 22 18.25 -4.98 -16.97
N TRP A 23 18.59 -5.54 -15.81
CA TRP A 23 17.62 -6.18 -14.93
C TRP A 23 16.86 -5.16 -14.07
N PRO A 24 15.59 -5.39 -13.73
CA PRO A 24 14.89 -4.54 -12.77
C PRO A 24 15.61 -4.50 -11.42
N ALA A 25 15.76 -3.31 -10.85
CA ALA A 25 16.41 -3.08 -9.57
C ALA A 25 15.62 -2.09 -8.72
N VAL A 26 15.79 -2.15 -7.39
CA VAL A 26 15.20 -1.17 -6.48
C VAL A 26 16.21 -0.04 -6.25
N LEU A 27 15.82 1.19 -6.57
CA LEU A 27 16.64 2.38 -6.33
C LEU A 27 16.67 2.68 -4.82
N LEU A 28 17.85 2.58 -4.21
CA LEU A 28 18.09 2.87 -2.79
C LEU A 28 19.45 3.56 -2.58
N PRO A 29 19.59 4.40 -1.53
CA PRO A 29 18.53 5.07 -0.77
C PRO A 29 18.01 6.30 -1.53
N ASN A 30 16.70 6.53 -1.53
CA ASN A 30 16.12 7.69 -2.21
C ASN A 30 15.15 8.52 -1.36
N ASP A 31 15.00 8.20 -0.07
CA ASP A 31 14.09 8.85 0.89
C ASP A 31 12.65 9.06 0.37
N ALA A 32 12.24 8.34 -0.68
CA ALA A 32 10.97 8.56 -1.36
C ALA A 32 9.80 7.99 -0.56
N GLY A 33 10.08 6.99 0.28
CA GLY A 33 9.16 6.44 1.25
C GLY A 33 8.02 5.62 0.64
N ALA A 34 7.18 5.13 1.53
CA ALA A 34 5.97 4.39 1.22
C ALA A 34 4.75 5.32 1.35
N ARG A 35 3.68 5.04 0.59
CA ARG A 35 2.47 5.87 0.59
C ARG A 35 1.56 5.51 1.75
N LEU A 36 1.08 6.52 2.49
CA LEU A 36 0.02 6.37 3.48
C LEU A 36 -1.20 7.16 3.02
N VAL A 37 -2.34 6.47 2.92
CA VAL A 37 -3.63 7.09 2.57
C VAL A 37 -4.56 6.94 3.76
N GLU A 38 -5.30 7.99 4.07
CA GLU A 38 -6.38 7.95 5.06
C GLU A 38 -7.73 8.01 4.36
N GLY A 39 -8.68 7.21 4.82
CA GLY A 39 -10.04 7.15 4.30
C GLY A 39 -11.07 7.01 5.41
N THR A 40 -12.31 7.30 5.09
CA THR A 40 -13.44 7.18 6.01
C THR A 40 -14.63 6.53 5.32
N VAL A 41 -15.37 5.69 6.05
CA VAL A 41 -16.64 5.12 5.61
C VAL A 41 -17.74 5.57 6.56
N ASP A 42 -18.77 6.21 6.01
CA ASP A 42 -19.93 6.71 6.75
C ASP A 42 -20.94 5.59 7.06
N ALA A 43 -20.46 4.54 7.72
CA ALA A 43 -21.23 3.41 8.20
C ALA A 43 -20.43 2.64 9.26
N PRO A 44 -21.08 1.86 10.14
CA PRO A 44 -20.38 0.93 11.01
C PRO A 44 -19.89 -0.30 10.23
N LEU A 45 -18.70 -0.81 10.57
CA LEU A 45 -18.04 -1.93 9.88
C LEU A 45 -18.90 -3.20 9.81
N VAL A 46 -19.72 -3.45 10.84
CA VAL A 46 -20.60 -4.62 10.93
C VAL A 46 -21.57 -4.73 9.74
N ARG A 47 -21.92 -3.62 9.07
CA ARG A 47 -22.78 -3.64 7.87
C ARG A 47 -22.11 -4.25 6.64
N SER A 48 -20.78 -4.31 6.62
CA SER A 48 -19.99 -4.83 5.50
C SER A 48 -19.41 -6.22 5.79
N MET A 49 -19.57 -6.74 7.01
CA MET A 49 -18.99 -7.99 7.47
C MET A 49 -19.99 -9.17 7.37
N PRO A 50 -19.51 -10.40 7.08
CA PRO A 50 -18.16 -10.72 6.65
C PRO A 50 -17.90 -10.22 5.22
N PHE A 51 -16.65 -9.81 4.96
CA PHE A 51 -16.28 -9.39 3.61
C PHE A 51 -16.47 -10.52 2.60
N LYS A 52 -16.98 -10.17 1.43
CA LYS A 52 -17.02 -11.03 0.25
C LYS A 52 -16.20 -10.38 -0.86
N PRO A 53 -15.41 -11.16 -1.64
CA PRO A 53 -14.71 -10.63 -2.79
C PRO A 53 -15.66 -9.84 -3.70
N SER A 54 -15.36 -8.57 -3.90
CA SER A 54 -16.15 -7.65 -4.72
C SER A 54 -15.33 -6.41 -5.07
N LEU A 55 -15.72 -5.70 -6.14
CA LEU A 55 -15.05 -4.46 -6.54
C LEU A 55 -15.14 -3.37 -5.47
N GLU A 56 -16.15 -3.40 -4.60
CA GLU A 56 -16.28 -2.47 -3.48
C GLU A 56 -15.12 -2.57 -2.48
N LEU A 57 -14.50 -3.75 -2.32
CA LEU A 57 -13.33 -3.91 -1.46
C LEU A 57 -12.08 -3.20 -2.01
N LEU A 58 -12.05 -2.87 -3.31
CA LEU A 58 -10.93 -2.09 -3.88
C LEU A 58 -10.85 -0.70 -3.26
N ARG A 59 -11.95 -0.18 -2.69
CA ARG A 59 -11.98 1.10 -1.96
C ARG A 59 -11.30 1.04 -0.60
N LEU A 60 -11.00 -0.16 -0.09
CA LEU A 60 -10.40 -0.37 1.23
C LEU A 60 -8.88 -0.55 1.20
N HIS A 61 -8.26 -0.43 0.02
CA HIS A 61 -6.82 -0.35 -0.16
C HIS A 61 -6.46 0.87 -1.04
N PRO A 62 -5.19 1.32 -1.02
CA PRO A 62 -4.76 2.43 -1.86
C PRO A 62 -5.13 2.20 -3.33
N ASN A 63 -5.75 3.20 -3.97
CA ASN A 63 -6.03 3.12 -5.40
C ASN A 63 -4.71 3.09 -6.19
N ILE A 64 -4.62 2.14 -7.13
CA ILE A 64 -3.50 1.92 -8.04
C ILE A 64 -3.81 2.27 -9.50
N ASP A 65 -4.95 2.88 -9.77
CA ASP A 65 -5.28 3.41 -11.08
C ASP A 65 -4.31 4.56 -11.43
N GLY A 66 -3.42 4.32 -12.39
CA GLY A 66 -2.45 5.30 -12.86
C GLY A 66 -1.00 4.95 -12.51
N PRO A 67 -0.05 5.88 -12.72
CA PRO A 67 1.34 5.65 -12.40
C PRO A 67 1.52 5.59 -10.89
N VAL A 68 1.81 4.39 -10.38
CA VAL A 68 2.16 4.16 -8.98
C VAL A 68 3.63 3.82 -8.91
N GLU A 69 4.38 4.66 -8.22
CA GLU A 69 5.82 4.47 -8.09
C GLU A 69 6.20 3.79 -6.77
N GLU A 70 5.38 3.98 -5.73
CA GLU A 70 5.62 3.43 -4.41
C GLU A 70 5.52 1.90 -4.40
N LEU A 71 6.55 1.27 -3.86
CA LEU A 71 6.62 -0.19 -3.76
C LEU A 71 5.74 -0.76 -2.65
N VAL A 72 5.44 0.05 -1.63
CA VAL A 72 4.50 -0.27 -0.56
C VAL A 72 3.57 0.92 -0.33
N GLN A 73 2.29 0.60 -0.19
CA GLN A 73 1.25 1.55 0.12
C GLN A 73 0.33 0.98 1.20
N VAL A 74 -0.13 1.84 2.10
CA VAL A 74 -1.04 1.49 3.19
C VAL A 74 -2.22 2.45 3.19
N GLN A 75 -3.43 1.94 3.31
CA GLN A 75 -4.63 2.74 3.55
C GLN A 75 -5.22 2.45 4.93
N LEU A 76 -5.47 3.50 5.70
CA LEU A 76 -6.14 3.46 6.98
C LEU A 76 -7.57 3.96 6.81
N THR A 77 -8.56 3.06 6.83
CA THR A 77 -9.97 3.41 6.62
C THR A 77 -10.76 3.32 7.92
N ARG A 78 -11.19 4.46 8.46
CA ARG A 78 -11.97 4.54 9.71
C ARG A 78 -13.48 4.47 9.43
N PHE A 79 -14.18 3.68 10.23
CA PHE A 79 -15.64 3.54 10.20
C PHE A 79 -16.27 4.35 11.34
N THR A 80 -17.56 4.70 11.22
CA THR A 80 -18.25 5.52 12.24
C THR A 80 -18.34 4.86 13.62
N CYS A 81 -18.26 3.53 13.69
CA CYS A 81 -18.19 2.77 14.94
C CYS A 81 -16.79 2.74 15.59
N GLY A 82 -15.82 3.49 15.06
CA GLY A 82 -14.44 3.53 15.54
C GLY A 82 -13.57 2.37 15.06
N SER A 83 -14.13 1.38 14.36
CA SER A 83 -13.36 0.31 13.73
C SER A 83 -12.45 0.83 12.62
N LEU A 84 -11.36 0.11 12.35
CA LEU A 84 -10.36 0.46 11.35
C LEU A 84 -10.11 -0.74 10.43
N VAL A 85 -10.11 -0.48 9.12
CA VAL A 85 -9.58 -1.41 8.12
C VAL A 85 -8.20 -0.91 7.67
N VAL A 86 -7.24 -1.81 7.60
CA VAL A 86 -5.89 -1.54 7.10
C VAL A 86 -5.72 -2.29 5.78
N GLY A 87 -5.73 -1.54 4.67
CA GLY A 87 -5.47 -2.08 3.34
C GLY A 87 -4.00 -1.97 2.98
N PHE A 88 -3.42 -3.05 2.46
CA PHE A 88 -2.03 -3.08 1.99
C PHE A 88 -1.98 -3.33 0.49
N THR A 89 -1.11 -2.59 -0.19
CA THR A 89 -0.78 -2.84 -1.59
C THR A 89 0.74 -2.81 -1.72
N ALA A 90 1.31 -3.90 -2.25
CA ALA A 90 2.76 -4.08 -2.35
C ALA A 90 3.14 -4.57 -3.75
N HIS A 91 4.29 -4.10 -4.24
CA HIS A 91 4.82 -4.52 -5.52
C HIS A 91 5.42 -5.93 -5.44
N HIS A 92 4.90 -6.89 -6.21
CA HIS A 92 5.23 -8.31 -6.07
C HIS A 92 6.72 -8.65 -6.34
N HIS A 93 7.45 -7.81 -7.09
CA HIS A 93 8.91 -7.98 -7.25
C HIS A 93 9.70 -7.81 -5.94
N ILE A 94 9.10 -7.21 -4.89
CA ILE A 94 9.73 -7.03 -3.60
C ILE A 94 8.98 -7.73 -2.45
N ALA A 95 7.89 -8.44 -2.71
CA ALA A 95 7.17 -9.18 -1.67
C ALA A 95 6.46 -10.37 -2.31
N ASP A 96 6.56 -11.53 -1.67
CA ASP A 96 6.04 -12.82 -2.15
C ASP A 96 4.79 -13.30 -1.39
N GLY A 97 4.33 -12.50 -0.42
CA GLY A 97 3.27 -12.85 0.52
C GLY A 97 1.95 -13.29 -0.10
#